data_AF-A0AAV9W2Z8-F1
#
_entry.id   AF-A0AAV9W2Z8-F1
#
_cell.length_a   1.000
_cell.length_b   1.000
_cell.length_c   1.000
_cell.angle_alpha   90.00
_cell.angle_beta   90.00
_cell.angle_gamma   90.00
#
_symmetry.space_group_name_H-M   'P 1'
#
loop_
_entity.id
_entity.type
_entity.pdbx_description
1 polymer ?
#
loop_
_entity_poly.entity_id
_entity_poly.type
_entity_poly.pdbx_seq_one_letter_code
_entity_poly.pdbx_strand_id
1 'polypeptide(L)'
;MARGLTRSWSWLLSLFTLLTFTITNTLAQSEPEICDSSSITITTPQQLLELSNCTELIGDVIFNNIDTVDLNLYNVTAIRGMFQVHLANRTQRFSAQNLTFVGNLFMIAGDAVGSNMKDISMPKFNSSAGIDFTGMPKLRELEFPSRVNSSYPAIRITIMNTGLESIEGIGIDYNQVQQVYFGGNPNLKSIKLGLNTISTNLDIDGTGANPNISLSELEYLNTANIHHVGSLDFRKLKSMGGALGVYDSSTLETLSMPLLKQIGTRTLSVLAIANNSGLVNVLFPELEVITGGLTAENNPNWKRLTGFPKLMRVTDDIDMQGAFNIVEFPMLYNMTGNFEVVSSLGLKYNCKDLMRLNTDTSKPFVCDLYGTNVYRAADTPPDEQNKQEDSSAGLTGPKITGIAIGCLACVVVPLILIRFIVGKRRKARLRERHIDLYNHNFGPHELGSRSLPSSRAELPHHALSETYEIAPAKIRQELMGDLPLHELDAMSEHKKNPDITETPIPDSPIERVSTGAGGRFDSDVSRLDSDMSSEDIDDVYTDSIIHAYGDPEMDMRPHNILR
;
A
#
# COMPACT_ATOMS: atom_id res chain seq x y z
N MET A 1 -108.77 -32.90 31.65
CA MET A 1 -108.75 -31.82 30.64
C MET A 1 -107.33 -31.76 30.10
N ALA A 2 -107.01 -32.44 29.01
CA ALA A 2 -107.27 -32.09 27.61
C ALA A 2 -105.99 -31.51 26.97
N ARG A 3 -105.41 -32.33 26.07
CA ARG A 3 -104.52 -31.99 24.94
C ARG A 3 -103.12 -31.47 25.31
N GLY A 4 -102.02 -32.00 24.77
CA GLY A 4 -101.85 -33.02 23.76
C GLY A 4 -100.43 -32.96 23.19
N LEU A 5 -100.03 -34.09 22.58
CA LEU A 5 -99.03 -34.24 21.52
C LEU A 5 -97.56 -33.87 21.84
N THR A 6 -96.51 -34.61 21.48
CA THR A 6 -96.28 -35.88 20.78
C THR A 6 -94.77 -36.14 20.97
N ARG A 7 -94.33 -37.33 21.37
CA ARG A 7 -93.63 -38.34 20.50
C ARG A 7 -92.41 -37.74 19.77
N SER A 8 -91.19 -38.26 19.88
CA SER A 8 -90.76 -39.65 19.62
C SER A 8 -89.21 -39.61 19.63
N TRP A 9 -88.51 -40.36 20.49
CA TRP A 9 -87.77 -41.60 20.13
C TRP A 9 -86.70 -41.36 19.02
N SER A 10 -85.44 -41.79 19.11
CA SER A 10 -84.76 -42.79 19.95
C SER A 10 -83.31 -42.99 19.43
N TRP A 11 -82.49 -43.78 20.15
CA TRP A 11 -81.19 -44.37 19.77
C TRP A 11 -79.97 -43.44 19.82
N LEU A 12 -78.74 -43.85 20.17
CA LEU A 12 -78.13 -44.89 21.02
C LEU A 12 -76.61 -44.65 20.82
N LEU A 13 -75.79 -44.88 21.87
CA LEU A 13 -74.36 -45.22 21.80
C LEU A 13 -73.39 -44.28 21.06
N SER A 14 -72.43 -43.72 21.80
CA SER A 14 -71.03 -44.18 21.76
C SER A 14 -70.09 -43.11 22.29
N LEU A 15 -69.21 -43.54 23.21
CA LEU A 15 -67.92 -42.92 23.49
C LEU A 15 -67.27 -42.38 22.22
N PHE A 16 -66.77 -41.15 22.27
CA PHE A 16 -65.39 -40.87 21.88
C PHE A 16 -64.93 -39.57 22.53
N THR A 17 -63.90 -39.68 23.35
CA THR A 17 -63.10 -38.61 23.93
C THR A 17 -62.57 -37.69 22.83
N LEU A 18 -62.93 -36.40 22.84
CA LEU A 18 -62.21 -35.39 22.07
C LEU A 18 -61.36 -34.55 23.02
N LEU A 19 -60.14 -35.03 23.24
CA LEU A 19 -59.02 -34.27 23.76
C LEU A 19 -58.65 -33.26 22.66
N THR A 20 -59.06 -32.00 22.80
CA THR A 20 -58.63 -30.93 21.90
C THR A 20 -57.17 -30.57 22.21
N PHE A 21 -56.24 -31.25 21.53
CA PHE A 21 -54.87 -30.77 21.41
C PHE A 21 -54.89 -29.54 20.49
N THR A 22 -54.88 -28.34 21.08
CA THR A 22 -54.48 -27.14 20.35
C THR A 22 -52.98 -27.23 20.13
N ILE A 23 -52.57 -27.77 18.98
CA ILE A 23 -51.21 -27.58 18.47
C ILE A 23 -51.12 -26.10 18.09
N THR A 24 -50.67 -25.27 19.02
CA THR A 24 -50.09 -23.98 18.67
C THR A 24 -48.85 -24.31 17.85
N ASN A 25 -48.93 -24.15 16.53
CA ASN A 25 -47.74 -23.98 15.70
C ASN A 25 -47.07 -22.69 16.14
N THR A 26 -46.28 -22.77 17.20
CA THR A 26 -45.19 -21.83 17.42
C THR A 26 -44.27 -22.02 16.24
N LEU A 27 -44.40 -21.15 15.24
CA LEU A 27 -43.30 -20.85 14.34
C LEU A 27 -42.15 -20.44 15.26
N ALA A 28 -41.26 -21.39 15.56
CA ALA A 28 -39.97 -21.07 16.11
C ALA A 28 -39.32 -20.17 15.07
N GLN A 29 -39.34 -18.85 15.32
CA GLN A 29 -38.35 -17.98 14.72
C GLN A 29 -37.02 -18.57 15.16
N SER A 30 -36.33 -19.25 14.24
CA SER A 30 -34.95 -19.65 14.46
C SER A 30 -34.18 -18.35 14.69
N GLU A 31 -33.92 -18.04 15.96
CA GLU A 31 -33.03 -16.95 16.33
C GLU A 31 -31.69 -17.19 15.61
N PRO A 32 -31.07 -16.15 15.02
CA PRO A 32 -29.79 -16.30 14.33
C PRO A 32 -28.79 -17.02 15.24
N GLU A 33 -28.39 -18.24 14.88
CA GLU A 33 -27.45 -19.00 15.69
C GLU A 33 -26.07 -18.34 15.56
N ILE A 34 -25.60 -17.80 16.68
CA ILE A 34 -24.25 -17.23 16.82
C ILE A 34 -23.34 -18.37 17.26
N CYS A 35 -22.34 -18.67 16.44
CA CYS A 35 -21.38 -19.70 16.75
C CYS A 35 -20.10 -19.03 17.27
N ASP A 36 -19.85 -19.21 18.56
CA ASP A 36 -18.73 -18.58 19.27
C ASP A 36 -17.64 -19.60 19.60
N SER A 37 -16.46 -19.40 19.01
CA SER A 37 -15.25 -20.17 19.28
C SER A 37 -14.05 -19.29 18.98
N SER A 38 -12.97 -19.36 19.77
CA SER A 38 -11.77 -18.57 19.48
C SER A 38 -11.22 -18.80 18.06
N SER A 39 -11.34 -20.04 17.55
CA SER A 39 -11.02 -20.38 16.16
C SER A 39 -11.82 -21.60 15.70
N ILE A 40 -12.24 -21.59 14.43
CA ILE A 40 -12.98 -22.65 13.75
C ILE A 40 -12.14 -23.08 12.54
N THR A 41 -11.64 -24.32 12.55
CA THR A 41 -10.90 -24.89 11.43
C THR A 41 -11.69 -26.02 10.78
N ILE A 42 -11.90 -25.91 9.47
CA ILE A 42 -12.65 -26.88 8.67
C ILE A 42 -11.69 -27.57 7.73
N THR A 43 -11.66 -28.90 7.79
CA THR A 43 -10.84 -29.73 6.89
C THR A 43 -11.69 -30.67 6.03
N THR A 44 -13.00 -30.78 6.32
CA THR A 44 -13.89 -31.72 5.64
C THR A 44 -15.19 -31.04 5.16
N PRO A 45 -15.81 -31.54 4.08
CA PRO A 45 -17.11 -31.03 3.63
C PRO A 45 -18.24 -31.19 4.67
N GLN A 46 -18.16 -32.21 5.54
CA GLN A 46 -19.16 -32.46 6.59
C GLN A 46 -19.17 -31.34 7.64
N GLN A 47 -18.01 -30.89 8.09
CA GLN A 47 -17.87 -29.75 9.01
C GLN A 47 -18.38 -28.44 8.40
N LEU A 48 -18.27 -28.27 7.08
CA LEU A 48 -18.83 -27.11 6.39
C LEU A 48 -20.36 -27.06 6.47
N LEU A 49 -21.01 -28.23 6.50
CA LEU A 49 -22.47 -28.33 6.68
C LEU A 49 -22.88 -27.97 8.12
N GLU A 50 -22.06 -28.25 9.12
CA GLU A 50 -22.33 -27.85 10.51
C GLU A 50 -22.41 -26.33 10.66
N LEU A 51 -21.57 -25.59 9.92
CA LEU A 51 -21.63 -24.12 9.87
C LEU A 51 -22.82 -23.55 9.12
N SER A 52 -23.57 -24.36 8.38
CA SER A 52 -24.78 -23.89 7.73
C SER A 52 -25.89 -23.52 8.72
N ASN A 53 -25.79 -23.97 9.98
CA ASN A 53 -26.71 -23.54 11.04
C ASN A 53 -26.37 -22.14 11.57
N CYS A 54 -25.11 -21.72 11.45
CA CYS A 54 -24.62 -20.45 11.95
C CYS A 54 -24.97 -19.30 11.00
N THR A 55 -25.37 -18.17 11.57
CA THR A 55 -25.58 -16.91 10.85
C THR A 55 -24.45 -15.92 11.07
N GLU A 56 -23.79 -16.00 12.22
CA GLU A 56 -22.66 -15.17 12.62
C GLU A 56 -21.60 -16.04 13.30
N LEU A 57 -20.34 -15.83 12.92
CA LEU A 57 -19.19 -16.52 13.51
C LEU A 57 -18.34 -15.53 14.30
N ILE A 58 -18.14 -15.84 15.59
CA ILE A 58 -17.23 -15.09 16.46
C ILE A 58 -15.93 -15.89 16.56
N GLY A 59 -14.81 -15.23 16.26
CA GLY A 59 -13.48 -15.84 16.17
C GLY A 59 -12.98 -16.04 14.74
N ASP A 60 -11.81 -16.65 14.62
CA ASP A 60 -11.13 -16.85 13.33
C ASP A 60 -11.66 -18.10 12.61
N VAL A 61 -11.88 -18.01 11.30
CA VAL A 61 -12.41 -19.10 10.48
C VAL A 61 -11.37 -19.50 9.45
N ILE A 62 -11.01 -20.79 9.41
CA ILE A 62 -9.97 -21.32 8.53
C ILE A 62 -10.54 -22.52 7.78
N PHE A 63 -10.66 -22.40 6.46
CA PHE A 63 -10.93 -23.53 5.58
C PHE A 63 -9.59 -24.08 5.11
N ASN A 64 -9.31 -25.34 5.40
CA ASN A 64 -8.00 -25.94 5.15
C ASN A 64 -8.12 -27.15 4.22
N ASN A 65 -7.83 -26.92 2.93
CA ASN A 65 -7.70 -27.96 1.91
C ASN A 65 -8.93 -28.89 1.81
N ILE A 66 -10.13 -28.31 1.89
CA ILE A 66 -11.39 -29.06 1.76
C ILE A 66 -11.50 -29.59 0.33
N ASP A 67 -11.47 -30.91 0.16
CA ASP A 67 -11.51 -31.55 -1.15
C ASP A 67 -12.90 -31.49 -1.80
N THR A 68 -13.24 -30.34 -2.34
CA THR A 68 -14.46 -30.09 -3.12
C THR A 68 -14.13 -29.31 -4.39
N VAL A 69 -14.96 -29.51 -5.43
CA VAL A 69 -14.93 -28.71 -6.67
C VAL A 69 -15.54 -27.33 -6.42
N ASP A 70 -16.67 -27.30 -5.72
CA ASP A 70 -17.42 -26.08 -5.40
C ASP A 70 -17.41 -25.91 -3.87
N LEU A 71 -16.75 -24.85 -3.40
CA LEU A 71 -16.64 -24.52 -1.98
C LEU A 71 -17.60 -23.38 -1.67
N ASN A 72 -18.59 -23.61 -0.81
CA ASN A 72 -19.66 -22.64 -0.54
C ASN A 72 -19.85 -22.41 0.96
N LEU A 73 -19.87 -21.14 1.37
CA LEU A 73 -20.29 -20.68 2.68
C LEU A 73 -21.71 -20.11 2.59
N TYR A 74 -22.68 -20.88 3.08
CA TYR A 74 -24.10 -20.64 2.83
C TYR A 74 -24.73 -19.52 3.68
N ASN A 75 -25.00 -19.80 4.95
CA ASN A 75 -25.90 -18.98 5.78
C ASN A 75 -25.16 -17.91 6.60
N VAL A 76 -23.84 -17.98 6.65
CA VAL A 76 -23.04 -17.03 7.41
C VAL A 76 -23.06 -15.66 6.73
N THR A 77 -23.49 -14.66 7.49
CA THR A 77 -23.63 -13.26 7.07
C THR A 77 -22.47 -12.39 7.58
N ALA A 78 -21.85 -12.78 8.69
CA ALA A 78 -20.75 -12.05 9.31
C ALA A 78 -19.74 -12.99 9.98
N ILE A 79 -18.46 -12.67 9.84
CA ILE A 79 -17.35 -13.30 10.56
C ILE A 79 -16.63 -12.18 11.32
N ARG A 80 -16.60 -12.22 12.65
CA ARG A 80 -15.95 -11.16 13.45
C ARG A 80 -14.43 -11.25 13.48
N GLY A 81 -13.87 -12.44 13.30
CA GLY A 81 -12.44 -12.65 13.23
C GLY A 81 -11.90 -12.56 11.80
N MET A 82 -10.75 -13.19 11.61
CA MET A 82 -10.11 -13.37 10.32
C MET A 82 -10.77 -14.53 9.57
N PHE A 83 -10.83 -14.44 8.24
CA PHE A 83 -11.34 -15.52 7.39
C PHE A 83 -10.28 -15.94 6.38
N GLN A 84 -9.83 -17.20 6.49
CA GLN A 84 -8.80 -17.79 5.64
C GLN A 84 -9.35 -18.99 4.89
N VAL A 85 -9.07 -19.04 3.59
CA VAL A 85 -9.42 -20.18 2.75
C VAL A 85 -8.16 -20.68 2.05
N HIS A 86 -7.64 -21.82 2.51
CA HIS A 86 -6.61 -22.58 1.83
C HIS A 86 -7.28 -23.58 0.88
N LEU A 87 -7.19 -23.31 -0.40
CA LEU A 87 -7.87 -24.07 -1.45
C LEU A 87 -7.21 -25.42 -1.66
N ALA A 88 -8.04 -26.44 -1.90
CA ALA A 88 -7.57 -27.68 -2.48
C ALA A 88 -7.32 -27.51 -3.98
N ASN A 89 -6.38 -28.27 -4.53
CA ASN A 89 -6.06 -28.21 -5.97
C ASN A 89 -7.28 -28.47 -6.85
N ARG A 90 -8.25 -29.26 -6.39
CA ARG A 90 -9.46 -29.60 -7.14
C ARG A 90 -10.55 -28.52 -7.08
N THR A 91 -10.45 -27.57 -6.15
CA THR A 91 -11.43 -26.49 -6.01
C THR A 91 -11.36 -25.57 -7.22
N GLN A 92 -12.52 -25.37 -7.85
CA GLN A 92 -12.68 -24.53 -9.02
C GLN A 92 -13.45 -23.25 -8.71
N ARG A 93 -14.31 -23.29 -7.69
CA ARG A 93 -15.22 -22.18 -7.36
C ARG A 93 -15.31 -21.97 -5.86
N PHE A 94 -15.26 -20.73 -5.44
CA PHE A 94 -15.58 -20.34 -4.06
C PHE A 94 -16.78 -19.40 -4.06
N SER A 95 -17.76 -19.64 -3.19
CA SER A 95 -18.90 -18.75 -3.05
C SER A 95 -19.27 -18.48 -1.59
N ALA A 96 -19.70 -17.27 -1.31
CA ALA A 96 -20.26 -16.87 -0.02
C ALA A 96 -21.39 -15.86 -0.26
N GLN A 97 -22.56 -16.38 -0.64
CA GLN A 97 -23.67 -15.59 -1.18
C GLN A 97 -24.29 -14.61 -0.17
N ASN A 98 -24.15 -14.89 1.13
CA ASN A 98 -24.71 -14.10 2.20
C ASN A 98 -23.68 -13.33 3.03
N LEU A 99 -22.38 -13.63 2.86
CA LEU A 99 -21.34 -13.00 3.66
C LEU A 99 -21.24 -11.53 3.30
N THR A 100 -21.46 -10.68 4.28
CA THR A 100 -21.36 -9.22 4.15
C THR A 100 -20.06 -8.71 4.75
N PHE A 101 -19.64 -9.25 5.88
CA PHE A 101 -18.59 -8.65 6.71
C PHE A 101 -17.57 -9.67 7.20
N VAL A 102 -16.28 -9.32 7.11
CA VAL A 102 -15.17 -9.98 7.80
C VAL A 102 -14.46 -8.95 8.66
N GLY A 103 -14.38 -9.17 9.97
CA GLY A 103 -13.85 -8.17 10.91
C GLY A 103 -12.36 -7.92 10.81
N ASN A 104 -11.60 -8.90 10.31
CA ASN A 104 -10.16 -8.79 10.10
C ASN A 104 -9.79 -9.04 8.61
N LEU A 105 -8.61 -9.61 8.38
CA LEU A 105 -8.15 -9.99 7.06
C LEU A 105 -9.06 -11.08 6.45
N PHE A 106 -9.42 -10.89 5.18
CA PHE A 106 -9.99 -11.94 4.35
C PHE A 106 -8.92 -12.45 3.37
N MET A 107 -8.66 -13.75 3.39
CA MET A 107 -7.63 -14.39 2.57
C MET A 107 -8.16 -15.61 1.84
N ILE A 108 -7.87 -15.68 0.54
CA ILE A 108 -7.99 -16.91 -0.25
C ILE A 108 -6.62 -17.21 -0.86
N ALA A 109 -6.09 -18.39 -0.54
CA ALA A 109 -4.79 -18.85 -0.98
C ALA A 109 -4.91 -20.22 -1.69
N GLY A 110 -4.39 -20.31 -2.90
CA GLY A 110 -4.19 -21.57 -3.61
C GLY A 110 -2.72 -21.87 -3.89
N ASP A 111 -2.47 -22.99 -4.55
CA ASP A 111 -1.16 -23.33 -5.11
C ASP A 111 -0.92 -22.53 -6.41
N ALA A 112 0.14 -21.72 -6.44
CA ALA A 112 0.53 -20.89 -7.57
C ALA A 112 0.80 -21.66 -8.88
N VAL A 113 1.01 -22.99 -8.81
CA VAL A 113 1.17 -23.86 -9.98
C VAL A 113 -0.07 -24.72 -10.23
N GLY A 114 -0.63 -25.29 -9.17
CA GLY A 114 -1.64 -26.37 -9.24
C GLY A 114 -3.10 -25.95 -9.06
N SER A 115 -3.39 -24.73 -8.59
CA SER A 115 -4.76 -24.32 -8.26
C SER A 115 -5.66 -24.29 -9.49
N ASN A 116 -6.83 -24.95 -9.38
CA ASN A 116 -7.86 -24.95 -10.42
C ASN A 116 -8.95 -23.89 -10.21
N MET A 117 -8.79 -22.99 -9.24
CA MET A 117 -9.76 -21.92 -8.97
C MET A 117 -9.97 -21.04 -10.19
N LYS A 118 -11.23 -20.82 -10.57
CA LYS A 118 -11.67 -20.06 -11.76
C LYS A 118 -12.51 -18.84 -11.39
N ASP A 119 -13.36 -18.96 -10.38
CA ASP A 119 -14.28 -17.92 -9.96
C ASP A 119 -14.44 -17.84 -8.44
N ILE A 120 -14.57 -16.61 -7.95
CA ILE A 120 -14.94 -16.28 -6.57
C ILE A 120 -16.19 -15.41 -6.60
N SER A 121 -17.27 -15.85 -5.95
CA SER A 121 -18.57 -15.17 -5.93
C SER A 121 -19.03 -14.82 -4.52
N MET A 122 -19.06 -13.53 -4.21
CA MET A 122 -19.42 -12.97 -2.90
C MET A 122 -20.23 -11.67 -3.08
N PRO A 123 -21.40 -11.71 -3.73
CA PRO A 123 -22.10 -10.52 -4.22
C PRO A 123 -22.61 -9.56 -3.13
N LYS A 124 -22.62 -9.97 -1.85
CA LYS A 124 -23.03 -9.13 -0.72
C LYS A 124 -21.86 -8.64 0.15
N PHE A 125 -20.63 -9.03 -0.17
CA PHE A 125 -19.45 -8.77 0.66
C PHE A 125 -19.04 -7.30 0.62
N ASN A 126 -19.31 -6.55 1.68
CA ASN A 126 -19.17 -5.11 1.69
C ASN A 126 -17.94 -4.59 2.45
N SER A 127 -17.36 -5.36 3.36
CA SER A 127 -16.34 -4.83 4.27
C SER A 127 -15.38 -5.90 4.77
N SER A 128 -14.09 -5.58 4.72
CA SER A 128 -13.04 -6.23 5.52
C SER A 128 -11.94 -5.27 5.94
N ALA A 129 -11.10 -5.72 6.88
CA ALA A 129 -9.88 -4.99 7.24
C ALA A 129 -8.72 -5.25 6.25
N GLY A 130 -8.93 -5.99 5.17
CA GLY A 130 -7.92 -6.33 4.18
C GLY A 130 -8.31 -7.52 3.32
N ILE A 131 -7.69 -7.63 2.15
CA ILE A 131 -7.97 -8.68 1.17
C ILE A 131 -6.66 -9.23 0.63
N ASP A 132 -6.50 -10.55 0.70
CA ASP A 132 -5.38 -11.27 0.11
C ASP A 132 -5.89 -12.39 -0.82
N PHE A 133 -5.65 -12.25 -2.13
CA PHE A 133 -5.88 -13.31 -3.11
C PHE A 133 -4.56 -13.76 -3.71
N THR A 134 -4.18 -15.01 -3.43
CA THR A 134 -2.86 -15.52 -3.78
C THR A 134 -2.90 -16.91 -4.41
N GLY A 135 -2.03 -17.17 -5.39
CA GLY A 135 -1.78 -18.51 -5.91
C GLY A 135 -2.98 -19.13 -6.66
N MET A 136 -3.60 -18.36 -7.55
CA MET A 136 -4.76 -18.80 -8.33
C MET A 136 -4.58 -18.45 -9.81
N PRO A 137 -3.64 -19.09 -10.53
CA PRO A 137 -3.31 -18.74 -11.92
C PRO A 137 -4.45 -18.96 -12.92
N LYS A 138 -5.47 -19.76 -12.56
CA LYS A 138 -6.66 -20.02 -13.38
C LYS A 138 -7.86 -19.13 -13.02
N LEU A 139 -7.75 -18.28 -12.00
CA LEU A 139 -8.80 -17.35 -11.60
C LEU A 139 -9.00 -16.31 -12.70
N ARG A 140 -10.24 -16.13 -13.13
CA ARG A 140 -10.61 -15.18 -14.20
C ARG A 140 -11.71 -14.22 -13.75
N GLU A 141 -12.59 -14.67 -12.87
CA GLU A 141 -13.80 -13.94 -12.52
C GLU A 141 -13.88 -13.69 -11.01
N LEU A 142 -14.26 -12.47 -10.66
CA LEU A 142 -14.57 -12.05 -9.30
C LEU A 142 -15.96 -11.42 -9.33
N GLU A 143 -16.91 -12.01 -8.63
CA GLU A 143 -18.26 -11.47 -8.47
C GLU A 143 -18.40 -10.92 -7.05
N PHE A 144 -17.96 -9.67 -6.88
CA PHE A 144 -18.11 -8.91 -5.64
C PHE A 144 -19.20 -7.84 -5.83
N PRO A 145 -19.77 -7.26 -4.75
CA PRO A 145 -20.59 -6.08 -4.93
C PRO A 145 -19.76 -4.97 -5.55
N SER A 146 -20.45 -4.00 -6.14
CA SER A 146 -19.83 -2.84 -6.77
C SER A 146 -18.89 -2.03 -5.87
N ARG A 147 -18.93 -2.21 -4.53
CA ARG A 147 -18.05 -1.54 -3.56
C ARG A 147 -17.77 -2.41 -2.34
N VAL A 148 -16.48 -2.59 -2.03
CA VAL A 148 -15.99 -3.01 -0.72
C VAL A 148 -15.40 -1.79 -0.04
N ASN A 149 -15.97 -1.37 1.07
CA ASN A 149 -15.49 -0.24 1.86
C ASN A 149 -15.30 -0.61 3.32
N SER A 150 -14.44 0.13 3.99
CA SER A 150 -14.31 0.07 5.45
C SER A 150 -14.09 1.48 5.97
N SER A 151 -14.77 1.81 7.07
CA SER A 151 -14.53 3.06 7.80
C SER A 151 -13.22 2.99 8.59
N TYR A 152 -12.69 1.78 8.81
CA TYR A 152 -11.43 1.57 9.52
C TYR A 152 -10.26 1.46 8.53
N PRO A 153 -9.05 1.86 8.93
CA PRO A 153 -7.86 1.66 8.11
C PRO A 153 -7.67 0.19 7.74
N ALA A 154 -7.64 -0.11 6.44
CA ALA A 154 -7.34 -1.44 5.96
C ALA A 154 -5.85 -1.76 6.19
N ILE A 155 -5.57 -3.01 6.56
CA ILE A 155 -4.23 -3.54 6.77
C ILE A 155 -3.53 -3.63 5.41
N ARG A 156 -4.09 -4.39 4.47
CA ARG A 156 -3.47 -4.57 3.15
C ARG A 156 -4.43 -5.03 2.06
N ILE A 157 -4.01 -4.81 0.82
CA ILE A 157 -4.56 -5.41 -0.40
C ILE A 157 -3.42 -6.16 -1.08
N THR A 158 -3.54 -7.48 -1.23
CA THR A 158 -2.55 -8.32 -1.91
C THR A 158 -3.22 -9.13 -3.00
N ILE A 159 -2.85 -8.91 -4.26
CA ILE A 159 -3.29 -9.76 -5.37
C ILE A 159 -2.04 -10.33 -6.04
N MET A 160 -1.80 -11.62 -5.86
CA MET A 160 -0.55 -12.25 -6.28
C MET A 160 -0.74 -13.58 -6.99
N ASN A 161 0.01 -13.82 -8.07
CA ASN A 161 -0.01 -15.09 -8.82
C ASN A 161 -1.42 -15.49 -9.25
N THR A 162 -2.19 -14.51 -9.72
CA THR A 162 -3.55 -14.73 -10.25
C THR A 162 -3.57 -14.59 -11.76
N GLY A 163 -4.57 -15.19 -12.40
CA GLY A 163 -4.78 -14.98 -13.83
C GLY A 163 -5.85 -13.95 -14.18
N LEU A 164 -6.18 -13.07 -13.23
CA LEU A 164 -7.13 -11.97 -13.41
C LEU A 164 -6.65 -10.99 -14.48
N GLU A 165 -7.59 -10.46 -15.27
CA GLU A 165 -7.31 -9.40 -16.24
C GLU A 165 -7.58 -8.00 -15.69
N SER A 166 -8.47 -7.89 -14.69
CA SER A 166 -8.84 -6.65 -14.03
C SER A 166 -9.32 -6.94 -12.61
N ILE A 167 -9.20 -5.96 -11.73
CA ILE A 167 -9.77 -5.96 -10.38
C ILE A 167 -10.93 -4.96 -10.21
N GLU A 168 -11.35 -4.31 -11.30
CA GLU A 168 -12.38 -3.27 -11.26
C GLU A 168 -13.72 -3.78 -10.70
N GLY A 169 -14.00 -5.09 -10.83
CA GLY A 169 -15.22 -5.73 -10.31
C GLY A 169 -15.31 -5.80 -8.79
N ILE A 170 -14.24 -5.52 -8.05
CA ILE A 170 -14.24 -5.57 -6.57
C ILE A 170 -14.63 -4.23 -5.94
N GLY A 171 -14.42 -3.10 -6.65
CA GLY A 171 -14.76 -1.77 -6.15
C GLY A 171 -14.14 -1.44 -4.79
N ILE A 172 -12.83 -1.70 -4.62
CA ILE A 172 -12.15 -1.50 -3.34
C ILE A 172 -11.95 0.00 -3.09
N ASP A 173 -12.70 0.53 -2.14
CA ASP A 173 -12.72 1.94 -1.74
C ASP A 173 -12.37 2.04 -0.24
N TYR A 174 -11.08 2.15 0.08
CA TYR A 174 -10.60 2.41 1.45
C TYR A 174 -10.07 3.83 1.57
N ASN A 175 -10.54 4.58 2.57
CA ASN A 175 -9.96 5.87 2.87
C ASN A 175 -8.46 5.76 3.23
N GLN A 176 -8.10 4.72 4.00
CA GLN A 176 -6.71 4.44 4.35
C GLN A 176 -6.41 2.95 4.25
N VAL A 177 -5.29 2.63 3.63
CA VAL A 177 -4.70 1.28 3.62
C VAL A 177 -3.22 1.37 3.99
N GLN A 178 -2.67 0.35 4.65
CA GLN A 178 -1.24 0.37 4.95
C GLN A 178 -0.41 -0.09 3.75
N GLN A 179 -0.73 -1.26 3.20
CA GLN A 179 0.06 -1.89 2.14
C GLN A 179 -0.79 -2.27 0.94
N VAL A 180 -0.28 -2.03 -0.25
CA VAL A 180 -0.89 -2.49 -1.51
C VAL A 180 0.18 -3.23 -2.30
N TYR A 181 -0.08 -4.48 -2.64
CA TYR A 181 0.84 -5.32 -3.38
C TYR A 181 0.12 -6.02 -4.54
N PHE A 182 0.65 -5.85 -5.75
CA PHE A 182 0.27 -6.61 -6.93
C PHE A 182 1.50 -7.30 -7.47
N GLY A 183 1.46 -8.63 -7.60
CA GLY A 183 2.50 -9.25 -8.40
C GLY A 183 2.35 -10.67 -8.93
N GLY A 184 3.14 -10.99 -9.93
CA GLY A 184 3.01 -12.26 -10.65
C GLY A 184 1.65 -12.43 -11.35
N ASN A 185 1.02 -11.34 -11.80
CA ASN A 185 -0.27 -11.36 -12.48
C ASN A 185 -0.07 -11.08 -13.98
N PRO A 186 0.26 -12.09 -14.81
CA PRO A 186 0.70 -11.86 -16.19
C PRO A 186 -0.38 -11.28 -17.11
N ASN A 187 -1.66 -11.48 -16.77
CA ASN A 187 -2.78 -11.05 -17.62
C ASN A 187 -3.40 -9.72 -17.16
N LEU A 188 -2.95 -9.15 -16.05
CA LEU A 188 -3.59 -8.00 -15.41
C LEU A 188 -3.34 -6.73 -16.22
N LYS A 189 -4.40 -6.16 -16.81
CA LYS A 189 -4.39 -4.99 -17.70
C LYS A 189 -4.84 -3.70 -17.02
N SER A 190 -5.62 -3.79 -15.94
CA SER A 190 -6.12 -2.62 -15.22
C SER A 190 -6.12 -2.83 -13.72
N ILE A 191 -5.62 -1.82 -13.00
CA ILE A 191 -5.65 -1.71 -11.53
C ILE A 191 -6.30 -0.37 -11.20
N LYS A 192 -7.53 -0.40 -10.72
CA LYS A 192 -8.25 0.80 -10.30
C LYS A 192 -8.75 0.63 -8.88
N LEU A 193 -8.33 1.54 -7.99
CA LEU A 193 -8.68 1.51 -6.58
C LEU A 193 -9.04 2.93 -6.09
N GLY A 194 -10.09 3.04 -5.27
CA GLY A 194 -10.50 4.29 -4.64
C GLY A 194 -9.82 4.48 -3.29
N LEU A 195 -8.53 4.80 -3.30
CA LEU A 195 -7.73 4.98 -2.08
C LEU A 195 -7.35 6.44 -1.87
N ASN A 196 -7.47 6.96 -0.64
CA ASN A 196 -6.99 8.31 -0.31
C ASN A 196 -5.58 8.29 0.28
N THR A 197 -5.24 7.28 1.07
CA THR A 197 -3.95 7.18 1.79
C THR A 197 -3.39 5.76 1.73
N ILE A 198 -2.13 5.63 1.31
CA ILE A 198 -1.32 4.41 1.46
C ILE A 198 -0.19 4.70 2.45
N SER A 199 -0.31 4.22 3.68
CA SER A 199 0.56 4.66 4.78
C SER A 199 1.94 3.98 4.82
N THR A 200 2.12 2.84 4.16
CA THR A 200 3.37 2.07 4.20
C THR A 200 4.00 1.91 2.81
N ASN A 201 3.39 1.13 1.91
CA ASN A 201 3.96 0.90 0.59
C ASN A 201 2.91 0.53 -0.46
N LEU A 202 3.15 1.00 -1.68
CA LEU A 202 2.57 0.52 -2.93
C LEU A 202 3.66 -0.24 -3.68
N ASP A 203 3.41 -1.49 -4.02
CA ASP A 203 4.35 -2.33 -4.74
C ASP A 203 3.64 -3.06 -5.88
N ILE A 204 4.18 -2.89 -7.09
CA ILE A 204 3.63 -3.46 -8.32
C ILE A 204 4.81 -4.08 -9.06
N ASP A 205 4.84 -5.40 -9.11
CA ASP A 205 5.92 -6.16 -9.74
C ASP A 205 5.40 -7.42 -10.45
N GLY A 206 5.98 -7.79 -11.58
CA GLY A 206 5.57 -9.01 -12.29
C GLY A 206 4.15 -8.97 -12.88
N THR A 207 3.65 -7.80 -13.27
CA THR A 207 2.42 -7.65 -14.06
C THR A 207 2.77 -7.62 -15.55
N GLY A 208 2.68 -8.77 -16.21
CA GLY A 208 3.18 -8.97 -17.58
C GLY A 208 2.42 -8.25 -18.71
N ALA A 209 1.23 -7.71 -18.43
CA ALA A 209 0.38 -7.06 -19.44
C ALA A 209 0.45 -5.52 -19.41
N ASN A 210 1.47 -4.94 -18.75
CA ASN A 210 1.65 -3.49 -18.61
C ASN A 210 0.37 -2.79 -18.13
N PRO A 211 -0.13 -3.08 -16.92
CA PRO A 211 -1.40 -2.56 -16.45
C PRO A 211 -1.46 -1.04 -16.45
N ASN A 212 -2.65 -0.52 -16.72
CA ASN A 212 -3.02 0.85 -16.43
C ASN A 212 -3.40 0.96 -14.95
N ILE A 213 -2.72 1.80 -14.20
CA ILE A 213 -2.98 2.00 -12.78
C ILE A 213 -3.67 3.33 -12.56
N SER A 214 -4.84 3.29 -11.93
CA SER A 214 -5.60 4.48 -11.54
C SER A 214 -5.84 4.51 -10.03
N LEU A 215 -5.12 5.42 -9.37
CA LEU A 215 -5.21 5.75 -7.95
C LEU A 215 -5.53 7.23 -7.83
N SER A 216 -6.57 7.64 -8.55
CA SER A 216 -6.82 9.03 -8.88
C SER A 216 -7.30 9.92 -7.72
N GLU A 217 -7.70 9.27 -6.62
CA GLU A 217 -8.13 9.90 -5.36
C GLU A 217 -7.03 9.87 -4.28
N LEU A 218 -5.88 9.28 -4.59
CA LEU A 218 -4.76 9.13 -3.65
C LEU A 218 -4.14 10.49 -3.37
N GLU A 219 -4.19 10.93 -2.12
CA GLU A 219 -3.61 12.20 -1.68
C GLU A 219 -2.25 12.02 -1.02
N TYR A 220 -2.03 10.87 -0.35
CA TYR A 220 -0.79 10.53 0.34
C TYR A 220 -0.34 9.11 0.05
N LEU A 221 0.96 8.93 -0.20
CA LEU A 221 1.61 7.65 -0.39
C LEU A 221 2.96 7.64 0.33
N ASN A 222 3.22 6.68 1.21
CA ASN A 222 4.54 6.63 1.85
C ASN A 222 5.65 6.24 0.86
N THR A 223 5.70 4.99 0.41
CA THR A 223 6.71 4.51 -0.56
C THR A 223 6.03 3.83 -1.75
N ALA A 224 6.56 4.00 -2.96
CA ALA A 224 6.13 3.23 -4.13
C ALA A 224 7.32 2.57 -4.85
N ASN A 225 7.17 1.30 -5.20
CA ASN A 225 8.02 0.61 -6.18
C ASN A 225 7.10 0.09 -7.29
N ILE A 226 7.29 0.58 -8.51
CA ILE A 226 6.37 0.33 -9.61
C ILE A 226 7.17 -0.17 -10.80
N HIS A 227 6.89 -1.40 -11.23
CA HIS A 227 7.52 -2.04 -12.38
C HIS A 227 6.49 -2.42 -13.44
N HIS A 228 6.92 -2.44 -14.71
CA HIS A 228 6.16 -3.01 -15.83
C HIS A 228 4.72 -2.46 -15.97
N VAL A 229 4.56 -1.14 -16.06
CA VAL A 229 3.24 -0.50 -16.17
C VAL A 229 3.04 0.18 -17.53
N GLY A 230 1.78 0.33 -17.94
CA GLY A 230 1.41 1.05 -19.16
C GLY A 230 1.06 2.52 -18.90
N SER A 231 0.40 2.81 -17.79
CA SER A 231 0.08 4.18 -17.37
C SER A 231 -0.10 4.29 -15.86
N LEU A 232 0.08 5.51 -15.34
CA LEU A 232 -0.06 5.86 -13.93
C LEU A 232 -0.93 7.12 -13.78
N ASP A 233 -2.07 7.00 -13.11
CA ASP A 233 -2.90 8.15 -12.70
C ASP A 233 -2.83 8.36 -11.18
N PHE A 234 -2.01 9.35 -10.80
CA PHE A 234 -1.85 9.87 -9.44
C PHE A 234 -2.21 11.36 -9.37
N ARG A 235 -3.25 11.79 -10.09
CA ARG A 235 -3.57 13.22 -10.28
C ARG A 235 -3.81 14.03 -8.99
N LYS A 236 -4.21 13.38 -7.89
CA LYS A 236 -4.46 14.03 -6.59
C LYS A 236 -3.33 13.86 -5.57
N LEU A 237 -2.23 13.17 -5.90
CA LEU A 237 -1.16 12.90 -4.95
C LEU A 237 -0.45 14.21 -4.59
N LYS A 238 -0.48 14.58 -3.30
CA LYS A 238 0.06 15.84 -2.78
C LYS A 238 1.42 15.68 -2.13
N SER A 239 1.66 14.56 -1.45
CA SER A 239 2.92 14.31 -0.75
C SER A 239 3.25 12.83 -0.64
N MET A 240 4.55 12.55 -0.54
CA MET A 240 5.07 11.24 -0.26
C MET A 240 5.96 11.21 0.98
N GLY A 241 5.80 10.19 1.82
CA GLY A 241 6.57 10.02 3.05
C GLY A 241 7.99 9.47 2.84
N GLY A 242 8.19 8.72 1.76
CA GLY A 242 9.38 7.96 1.43
C GLY A 242 9.72 8.03 -0.06
N ALA A 243 10.27 6.93 -0.59
CA ALA A 243 10.81 6.86 -1.94
C ALA A 243 9.74 6.58 -3.01
N LEU A 244 10.00 7.01 -4.24
CA LEU A 244 9.23 6.69 -5.43
C LEU A 244 10.17 6.07 -6.47
N GLY A 245 9.97 4.79 -6.78
CA GLY A 245 10.66 4.09 -7.84
C GLY A 245 9.71 3.71 -8.97
N VAL A 246 10.06 4.09 -10.21
CA VAL A 246 9.34 3.68 -11.43
C VAL A 246 10.34 3.06 -12.40
N TYR A 247 10.12 1.79 -12.72
CA TYR A 247 11.10 0.92 -13.33
C TYR A 247 10.52 0.10 -14.48
N ASP A 248 11.38 -0.27 -15.44
CA ASP A 248 11.13 -1.32 -16.43
C ASP A 248 9.81 -1.20 -17.20
N SER A 249 9.27 0.02 -17.34
CA SER A 249 7.96 0.28 -17.92
C SER A 249 8.10 0.74 -19.36
N SER A 250 8.30 -0.24 -20.25
CA SER A 250 8.59 0.00 -21.67
C SER A 250 7.48 0.70 -22.46
N THR A 251 6.23 0.64 -21.97
CA THR A 251 5.06 1.26 -22.63
C THR A 251 4.58 2.54 -21.95
N LEU A 252 5.19 2.92 -20.82
CA LEU A 252 4.86 4.14 -20.10
C LEU A 252 5.43 5.35 -20.84
N GLU A 253 4.58 6.15 -21.48
CA GLU A 253 5.01 7.34 -22.23
C GLU A 253 5.17 8.59 -21.37
N THR A 254 4.33 8.74 -20.34
CA THR A 254 4.30 9.93 -19.47
C THR A 254 4.22 9.53 -18.02
N LEU A 255 5.15 10.03 -17.21
CA LEU A 255 5.11 10.00 -15.75
C LEU A 255 4.71 11.38 -15.23
N SER A 256 3.51 11.50 -14.66
CA SER A 256 3.02 12.79 -14.14
C SER A 256 2.38 12.65 -12.77
N MET A 257 2.76 13.57 -11.88
CA MET A 257 2.13 13.77 -10.57
C MET A 257 1.92 15.28 -10.36
N PRO A 258 0.85 15.86 -10.93
CA PRO A 258 0.72 17.30 -11.13
C PRO A 258 0.60 18.09 -9.82
N LEU A 259 0.13 17.49 -8.74
CA LEU A 259 -0.06 18.15 -7.44
C LEU A 259 0.98 17.75 -6.38
N LEU A 260 1.95 16.91 -6.74
CA LEU A 260 2.93 16.40 -5.79
C LEU A 260 3.91 17.50 -5.42
N LYS A 261 3.95 17.88 -4.14
CA LYS A 261 4.82 18.94 -3.62
C LYS A 261 6.10 18.45 -2.98
N GLN A 262 6.07 17.25 -2.42
CA GLN A 262 7.15 16.73 -1.59
C GLN A 262 7.31 15.22 -1.75
N ILE A 263 8.57 14.79 -1.89
CA ILE A 263 8.98 13.38 -1.79
C ILE A 263 9.90 13.23 -0.58
N GLY A 264 9.51 12.35 0.33
CA GLY A 264 10.25 12.03 1.54
C GLY A 264 9.99 12.97 2.70
N THR A 265 10.02 12.42 3.92
CA THR A 265 10.10 13.19 5.17
C THR A 265 11.39 12.95 5.94
N ARG A 266 12.27 12.08 5.43
CA ARG A 266 13.55 11.68 6.02
C ARG A 266 14.63 11.67 4.95
N THR A 267 15.88 11.92 5.32
CA THR A 267 17.08 12.14 4.48
C THR A 267 17.52 11.00 3.55
N LEU A 268 16.70 9.97 3.30
CA LEU A 268 17.04 8.80 2.48
C LEU A 268 15.93 8.43 1.47
N SER A 269 15.11 9.40 1.07
CA SER A 269 14.01 9.17 0.14
C SER A 269 14.46 9.47 -1.29
N VAL A 270 14.38 8.49 -2.18
CA VAL A 270 14.85 8.66 -3.57
C VAL A 270 13.66 8.72 -4.51
N LEU A 271 13.69 9.67 -5.45
CA LEU A 271 12.91 9.59 -6.68
C LEU A 271 13.78 8.89 -7.72
N ALA A 272 13.46 7.66 -8.07
CA ALA A 272 14.20 6.84 -9.01
C ALA A 272 13.35 6.52 -10.24
N ILE A 273 13.87 6.85 -11.42
CA ILE A 273 13.20 6.60 -12.71
C ILE A 273 14.17 5.86 -13.61
N ALA A 274 14.02 4.54 -13.76
CA ALA A 274 15.00 3.76 -14.54
C ALA A 274 14.37 2.77 -15.52
N ASN A 275 15.07 2.52 -16.64
CA ASN A 275 14.71 1.49 -17.62
C ASN A 275 13.31 1.66 -18.26
N ASN A 276 12.77 2.88 -18.33
CA ASN A 276 11.47 3.13 -18.96
C ASN A 276 11.69 3.55 -20.42
N SER A 277 11.84 2.57 -21.31
CA SER A 277 12.19 2.81 -22.71
C SER A 277 11.14 3.63 -23.48
N GLY A 278 9.86 3.52 -23.12
CA GLY A 278 8.77 4.31 -23.71
C GLY A 278 8.67 5.74 -23.18
N LEU A 279 9.37 6.08 -22.10
CA LEU A 279 9.16 7.34 -21.39
C LEU A 279 9.66 8.54 -22.20
N VAL A 280 8.76 9.47 -22.49
CA VAL A 280 9.03 10.72 -23.22
C VAL A 280 8.93 11.92 -22.29
N ASN A 281 7.91 11.94 -21.43
CA ASN A 281 7.58 13.08 -20.59
C ASN A 281 7.62 12.71 -19.11
N VAL A 282 8.27 13.56 -18.32
CA VAL A 282 8.27 13.50 -16.86
C VAL A 282 7.79 14.86 -16.36
N LEU A 283 6.70 14.90 -15.59
CA LEU A 283 5.97 16.12 -15.25
C LEU A 283 5.62 16.18 -13.75
N PHE A 284 6.40 16.95 -13.01
CA PHE A 284 6.23 17.25 -11.58
C PHE A 284 6.19 18.79 -11.36
N PRO A 285 5.17 19.49 -11.89
CA PRO A 285 5.14 20.95 -11.94
C PRO A 285 5.09 21.61 -10.55
N GLU A 286 4.53 20.93 -9.55
CA GLU A 286 4.40 21.45 -8.19
C GLU A 286 5.45 20.90 -7.20
N LEU A 287 6.38 20.05 -7.65
CA LEU A 287 7.35 19.42 -6.76
C LEU A 287 8.40 20.43 -6.31
N GLU A 288 8.42 20.71 -5.01
CA GLU A 288 9.30 21.70 -4.39
C GLU A 288 10.51 21.05 -3.68
N VAL A 289 10.31 19.88 -3.07
CA VAL A 289 11.30 19.26 -2.18
C VAL A 289 11.41 17.75 -2.40
N ILE A 290 12.65 17.26 -2.50
CA ILE A 290 13.01 15.85 -2.36
C ILE A 290 13.95 15.71 -1.16
N THR A 291 13.49 15.08 -0.07
CA THR A 291 14.36 14.79 1.09
C THR A 291 15.15 13.49 0.84
N GLY A 292 16.04 13.55 -0.11
CA GLY A 292 16.97 12.49 -0.47
C GLY A 292 17.42 12.74 -1.90
N GLY A 293 17.52 11.69 -2.72
CA GLY A 293 18.15 11.78 -4.04
C GLY A 293 17.16 11.79 -5.20
N LEU A 294 17.65 12.20 -6.37
CA LEU A 294 16.95 12.10 -7.63
C LEU A 294 17.83 11.34 -8.62
N THR A 295 17.41 10.13 -8.98
CA THR A 295 18.14 9.29 -9.91
C THR A 295 17.33 9.00 -11.16
N ALA A 296 17.99 9.07 -12.32
CA ALA A 296 17.37 8.68 -13.57
C ALA A 296 18.36 7.99 -14.49
N GLU A 297 18.06 6.79 -14.98
CA GLU A 297 18.95 6.07 -15.90
C GLU A 297 18.18 5.29 -16.96
N ASN A 298 18.79 5.04 -18.11
CA ASN A 298 18.25 4.15 -19.15
C ASN A 298 16.81 4.50 -19.62
N ASN A 299 16.49 5.79 -19.74
CA ASN A 299 15.24 6.30 -20.32
C ASN A 299 15.53 6.95 -21.69
N PRO A 300 15.79 6.17 -22.77
CA PRO A 300 16.34 6.67 -24.03
C PRO A 300 15.48 7.72 -24.74
N ASN A 301 14.16 7.68 -24.58
CA ASN A 301 13.23 8.60 -25.23
C ASN A 301 12.96 9.88 -24.43
N TRP A 302 13.39 9.93 -23.17
CA TRP A 302 13.28 11.12 -22.34
C TRP A 302 14.43 12.08 -22.67
N LYS A 303 14.22 12.92 -23.69
CA LYS A 303 15.25 13.84 -24.20
C LYS A 303 15.30 15.18 -23.44
N ARG A 304 14.16 15.62 -22.88
CA ARG A 304 14.01 16.95 -22.28
C ARG A 304 13.77 16.86 -20.79
N LEU A 305 14.76 17.23 -20.00
CA LEU A 305 14.65 17.29 -18.55
C LEU A 305 14.15 18.68 -18.14
N THR A 306 12.83 18.86 -18.24
CA THR A 306 12.12 20.13 -17.94
C THR A 306 10.98 19.94 -16.93
N GLY A 307 10.86 18.74 -16.38
CA GLY A 307 9.74 18.29 -15.56
C GLY A 307 9.68 18.84 -14.14
N PHE A 308 10.68 19.60 -13.70
CA PHE A 308 10.88 19.99 -12.30
C PHE A 308 11.00 21.52 -12.12
N PRO A 309 10.04 22.33 -12.62
CA PRO A 309 10.18 23.79 -12.65
C PRO A 309 10.21 24.43 -11.25
N LYS A 310 9.54 23.83 -10.26
CA LYS A 310 9.48 24.34 -8.88
C LYS A 310 10.42 23.65 -7.91
N LEU A 311 11.26 22.71 -8.37
CA LEU A 311 12.12 21.94 -7.48
C LEU A 311 13.19 22.86 -6.89
N MET A 312 13.09 23.11 -5.60
CA MET A 312 13.94 24.06 -4.85
C MET A 312 15.04 23.37 -4.06
N ARG A 313 14.75 22.17 -3.52
CA ARG A 313 15.64 21.46 -2.60
C ARG A 313 15.74 19.96 -2.90
N VAL A 314 16.98 19.47 -2.93
CA VAL A 314 17.32 18.04 -2.94
C VAL A 314 18.42 17.78 -1.90
N THR A 315 18.18 16.91 -0.92
CA THR A 315 19.09 16.77 0.24
C THR A 315 20.18 15.71 0.07
N ASP A 316 20.19 15.00 -1.05
CA ASP A 316 21.18 13.98 -1.43
C ASP A 316 21.54 14.16 -2.93
N ASP A 317 22.19 13.16 -3.53
CA ASP A 317 22.69 13.23 -4.90
C ASP A 317 21.58 13.37 -5.96
N ILE A 318 21.87 14.17 -6.99
CA ILE A 318 21.18 14.18 -8.27
C ILE A 318 22.11 13.49 -9.29
N ASP A 319 21.75 12.27 -9.71
CA ASP A 319 22.51 11.47 -10.68
C ASP A 319 21.60 11.06 -11.84
N MET A 320 21.86 11.61 -13.02
CA MET A 320 21.03 11.39 -14.20
C MET A 320 21.88 11.00 -15.40
N GLN A 321 21.53 9.87 -16.00
CA GLN A 321 22.18 9.31 -17.17
C GLN A 321 21.14 9.07 -18.26
N GLY A 322 21.34 9.66 -19.44
CA GLY A 322 20.34 9.58 -20.50
C GLY A 322 20.81 10.10 -21.83
N ALA A 323 19.88 10.41 -22.71
CA ALA A 323 20.14 11.04 -24.00
C ALA A 323 19.56 12.46 -24.02
N PHE A 324 19.82 13.23 -22.97
CA PHE A 324 19.25 14.55 -22.78
C PHE A 324 19.83 15.57 -23.77
N ASN A 325 18.97 16.41 -24.35
CA ASN A 325 19.37 17.58 -25.13
C ASN A 325 19.13 18.90 -24.37
N ILE A 326 18.21 18.91 -23.41
CA ILE A 326 17.83 20.05 -22.59
C ILE A 326 17.76 19.60 -21.13
N VAL A 327 18.36 20.38 -20.23
CA VAL A 327 18.37 20.16 -18.78
C VAL A 327 18.06 21.47 -18.08
N GLU A 328 16.95 21.52 -17.35
CA GLU A 328 16.46 22.73 -16.68
C GLU A 328 16.02 22.43 -15.24
N PHE A 329 16.62 23.17 -14.30
CA PHE A 329 16.24 23.21 -12.88
C PHE A 329 16.16 24.66 -12.40
N PRO A 330 15.16 25.43 -12.87
CA PRO A 330 15.18 26.89 -12.76
C PRO A 330 15.09 27.40 -11.33
N MET A 331 14.46 26.64 -10.42
CA MET A 331 14.30 27.01 -9.01
C MET A 331 15.23 26.26 -8.06
N LEU A 332 16.13 25.40 -8.54
CA LEU A 332 16.99 24.60 -7.67
C LEU A 332 18.09 25.48 -7.08
N TYR A 333 18.07 25.70 -5.76
CA TYR A 333 19.08 26.52 -5.07
C TYR A 333 19.69 25.86 -3.83
N ASN A 334 19.12 24.75 -3.35
CA ASN A 334 19.61 24.06 -2.17
C ASN A 334 19.81 22.57 -2.47
N MET A 335 21.07 22.21 -2.71
CA MET A 335 21.47 20.82 -2.92
C MET A 335 22.65 20.46 -2.03
N THR A 336 22.52 19.38 -1.26
CA THR A 336 23.61 18.91 -0.39
C THR A 336 24.41 17.75 -0.97
N GLY A 337 23.88 17.03 -1.95
CA GLY A 337 24.61 15.96 -2.64
C GLY A 337 25.43 16.45 -3.82
N ASN A 338 25.96 15.49 -4.57
CA ASN A 338 26.57 15.69 -5.87
C ASN A 338 25.50 15.98 -6.93
N PHE A 339 25.84 16.83 -7.90
CA PHE A 339 25.05 17.02 -9.11
C PHE A 339 25.83 16.48 -10.30
N GLU A 340 25.31 15.43 -10.92
CA GLU A 340 25.84 14.89 -12.16
C GLU A 340 24.70 14.57 -13.14
N VAL A 341 24.74 15.22 -14.30
CA VAL A 341 23.90 14.85 -15.44
C VAL A 341 24.79 14.51 -16.61
N VAL A 342 24.77 13.25 -17.03
CA VAL A 342 25.53 12.71 -18.15
C VAL A 342 24.57 12.39 -19.30
N SER A 343 24.76 13.08 -20.41
CA SER A 343 24.06 12.77 -21.65
C SER A 343 24.99 12.02 -22.61
N SER A 344 24.49 10.91 -23.14
CA SER A 344 25.08 10.18 -24.25
C SER A 344 25.12 11.00 -25.56
N LEU A 345 24.39 12.12 -25.63
CA LEU A 345 24.48 13.09 -26.74
C LEU A 345 25.66 14.07 -26.58
N GLY A 346 26.53 13.87 -25.57
CA GLY A 346 27.75 14.66 -25.36
C GLY A 346 27.59 15.87 -24.45
N LEU A 347 26.42 16.05 -23.82
CA LEU A 347 26.22 17.07 -22.79
C LEU A 347 26.62 16.51 -21.42
N LYS A 348 27.46 17.24 -20.69
CA LYS A 348 27.72 16.96 -19.28
C LYS A 348 27.42 18.23 -18.49
N TYR A 349 26.44 18.16 -17.58
CA TYR A 349 26.14 19.24 -16.65
C TYR A 349 26.63 18.85 -15.26
N ASN A 350 27.30 19.79 -14.60
CA ASN A 350 27.74 19.67 -13.22
C ASN A 350 27.31 20.93 -12.43
N CYS A 351 27.58 20.96 -11.13
CA CYS A 351 27.22 22.11 -10.29
C CYS A 351 27.72 23.47 -10.80
N LYS A 352 28.89 23.54 -11.46
CA LYS A 352 29.41 24.81 -12.00
C LYS A 352 28.51 25.36 -13.10
N ASP A 353 27.86 24.49 -13.86
CA ASP A 353 26.95 24.89 -14.93
C ASP A 353 25.64 25.44 -14.34
N LEU A 354 25.12 24.81 -13.28
CA LEU A 354 23.98 25.34 -12.52
C LEU A 354 24.28 26.69 -11.86
N MET A 355 25.47 26.85 -11.26
CA MET A 355 25.88 28.12 -10.67
C MET A 355 25.92 29.28 -11.68
N ARG A 356 26.23 29.00 -12.95
CA ARG A 356 26.19 30.01 -14.03
C ARG A 356 24.77 30.36 -14.46
N LEU A 357 23.83 29.43 -14.30
CA LEU A 357 22.42 29.62 -14.62
C LEU A 357 21.64 30.31 -13.48
N ASN A 358 22.18 30.34 -12.26
CA ASN A 358 21.59 31.06 -11.14
C ASN A 358 21.74 32.58 -11.33
N THR A 359 20.81 33.16 -12.10
CA THR A 359 20.74 34.60 -12.39
C THR A 359 20.10 35.41 -11.27
N ASP A 360 19.36 34.76 -10.38
CA ASP A 360 18.79 35.37 -9.18
C ASP A 360 19.77 35.23 -8.00
N THR A 361 20.42 36.35 -7.67
CA THR A 361 21.40 36.45 -6.58
C THR A 361 20.75 36.64 -5.21
N SER A 362 19.40 36.71 -5.12
CA SER A 362 18.70 36.96 -3.85
C SER A 362 18.83 35.81 -2.84
N LYS A 363 19.21 34.61 -3.29
CA LYS A 363 19.57 33.46 -2.44
C LYS A 363 20.87 32.83 -2.96
N PRO A 364 21.83 32.51 -2.09
CA PRO A 364 23.03 31.79 -2.52
C PRO A 364 22.62 30.40 -3.00
N PHE A 365 22.93 30.08 -4.26
CA PHE A 365 22.91 28.70 -4.73
C PHE A 365 23.99 27.92 -3.97
N VAL A 366 23.57 26.94 -3.18
CA VAL A 366 24.48 26.06 -2.44
C VAL A 366 24.48 24.71 -3.14
N CYS A 367 25.57 24.41 -3.84
CA CYS A 367 25.95 23.04 -4.16
C CYS A 367 27.07 22.64 -3.21
N ASP A 368 26.72 21.91 -2.16
CA ASP A 368 27.70 21.33 -1.25
C ASP A 368 28.21 20.02 -1.84
N LEU A 369 29.32 20.09 -2.59
CA LEU A 369 29.99 18.93 -3.20
C LEU A 369 30.49 17.88 -2.18
N TYR A 370 30.31 18.10 -0.88
CA TYR A 370 30.82 17.25 0.19
C TYR A 370 29.76 16.80 1.21
N GLY A 371 28.47 17.08 1.01
CA GLY A 371 27.42 16.51 1.87
C GLY A 371 27.57 16.82 3.35
N THR A 372 28.07 18.00 3.72
CA THR A 372 28.21 18.40 5.12
C THR A 372 26.87 18.84 5.72
N ASN A 373 25.85 17.98 5.66
CA ASN A 373 24.64 18.20 6.44
C ASN A 373 24.88 17.79 7.90
N VAL A 374 24.75 18.74 8.82
CA VAL A 374 23.78 18.76 9.94
C VAL A 374 24.26 19.75 11.01
N TYR A 375 23.45 20.80 11.24
CA TYR A 375 23.31 21.62 12.44
C TYR A 375 24.43 21.55 13.50
N ARG A 376 25.15 22.65 13.70
CA ARG A 376 25.57 23.05 15.06
C ARG A 376 24.75 24.25 15.51
N ALA A 377 23.84 24.01 16.43
CA ALA A 377 23.40 25.06 17.35
C ALA A 377 24.54 25.33 18.35
N ALA A 378 25.66 25.89 17.90
CA ALA A 378 26.77 26.37 18.74
C ALA A 378 27.85 27.04 17.88
N ASP A 379 27.54 28.17 17.26
CA ASP A 379 28.58 29.11 16.83
C ASP A 379 28.45 30.36 17.72
N THR A 380 29.12 30.35 18.86
CA THR A 380 29.68 31.59 19.42
C THR A 380 31.09 31.74 18.86
N PRO A 381 31.47 32.93 18.36
CA PRO A 381 32.78 33.13 17.76
C PRO A 381 33.85 33.17 18.86
N PRO A 382 35.07 32.66 18.63
CA PRO A 382 36.22 33.14 19.34
C PRO A 382 36.99 34.15 18.48
N ASP A 383 37.33 35.24 19.16
CA ASP A 383 38.13 36.38 18.73
C ASP A 383 39.47 36.03 18.08
N GLU A 384 39.93 37.02 17.32
CA GLU A 384 41.31 37.24 16.90
C GLU A 384 42.31 37.13 18.05
N GLN A 385 43.48 36.52 17.82
CA GLN A 385 44.74 37.03 18.34
C GLN A 385 45.96 36.55 17.54
N ASN A 386 46.79 37.55 17.21
CA ASN A 386 48.07 37.54 16.50
C ASN A 386 49.23 36.78 17.17
N LYS A 387 50.19 36.34 16.34
CA LYS A 387 51.70 36.43 16.43
C LYS A 387 52.33 35.24 15.68
N GLN A 388 53.00 35.39 14.53
CA GLN A 388 54.26 36.06 14.16
C GLN A 388 55.54 35.35 14.63
N GLU A 389 56.35 34.94 13.62
CA GLU A 389 57.81 34.68 13.58
C GLU A 389 58.38 33.47 14.38
N ASP A 390 59.39 32.71 13.94
CA ASP A 390 60.39 32.92 12.89
C ASP A 390 61.17 31.61 12.56
N SER A 391 61.82 31.58 11.39
CA SER A 391 63.11 30.91 11.01
C SER A 391 63.36 29.42 11.37
N SER A 392 63.96 28.51 10.59
CA SER A 392 64.99 28.44 9.55
C SER A 392 64.97 26.95 9.09
N ALA A 393 65.53 26.42 8.00
CA ALA A 393 66.60 26.79 7.08
C ALA A 393 66.33 26.07 5.74
N GLY A 394 66.83 26.65 4.64
CA GLY A 394 66.62 26.12 3.30
C GLY A 394 67.48 24.90 2.95
N LEU A 395 67.16 24.29 1.81
CA LEU A 395 68.14 23.82 0.82
C LEU A 395 67.46 23.69 -0.55
N THR A 396 68.20 24.14 -1.54
CA THR A 396 67.98 24.23 -2.98
C THR A 396 67.73 22.87 -3.65
N GLY A 397 66.84 22.81 -4.66
CA GLY A 397 66.46 21.59 -5.42
C GLY A 397 67.55 21.06 -6.38
N PRO A 398 67.22 20.41 -7.52
CA PRO A 398 66.05 19.57 -7.87
C PRO A 398 66.47 18.16 -8.39
N LYS A 399 65.53 17.18 -8.40
CA LYS A 399 65.36 16.02 -9.33
C LYS A 399 65.05 14.65 -8.65
N ILE A 400 64.03 13.97 -9.23
CA ILE A 400 63.89 12.50 -9.46
C ILE A 400 63.37 11.68 -8.24
N THR A 401 62.05 11.48 -8.13
CA THR A 401 61.26 10.26 -8.48
C THR A 401 61.53 9.01 -7.64
N GLY A 402 60.46 8.48 -7.02
CA GLY A 402 60.31 7.05 -6.72
C GLY A 402 60.06 6.71 -5.25
N ILE A 403 58.93 6.03 -5.01
CA ILE A 403 58.55 5.29 -3.79
C ILE A 403 57.84 6.12 -2.69
N ALA A 404 56.54 6.37 -2.88
CA ALA A 404 55.58 6.56 -1.78
C ALA A 404 54.12 6.31 -2.23
N ILE A 405 53.86 5.18 -2.89
CA ILE A 405 52.49 4.68 -3.09
C ILE A 405 52.53 3.19 -2.74
N GLY A 406 52.41 2.88 -1.45
CA GLY A 406 52.46 1.50 -0.96
C GLY A 406 51.92 1.29 0.45
N CYS A 407 51.83 2.33 1.29
CA CYS A 407 51.44 2.15 2.70
C CYS A 407 50.03 2.63 3.07
N LEU A 408 49.30 3.32 2.19
CA LEU A 408 47.94 3.81 2.50
C LEU A 408 46.84 2.76 2.27
N ALA A 409 47.06 1.77 1.40
CA ALA A 409 46.09 0.70 1.14
C ALA A 409 46.03 -0.36 2.27
N CYS A 410 47.12 -0.57 3.01
CA CYS A 410 47.19 -1.62 4.03
C CYS A 410 46.53 -1.26 5.37
N VAL A 411 46.23 0.02 5.63
CA VAL A 411 45.64 0.46 6.91
C VAL A 411 44.16 0.83 6.76
N VAL A 412 43.75 1.37 5.61
CA VAL A 412 42.38 1.86 5.41
C VAL A 412 41.41 0.70 5.13
N VAL A 413 41.83 -0.31 4.37
CA VAL A 413 40.97 -1.45 3.99
C VAL A 413 40.59 -2.33 5.20
N PRO A 414 41.52 -2.67 6.14
CA PRO A 414 41.15 -3.40 7.34
C PRO A 414 40.23 -2.60 8.28
N LEU A 415 40.40 -1.29 8.39
CA LEU A 415 39.57 -0.45 9.26
C LEU A 415 38.13 -0.31 8.75
N ILE A 416 37.94 -0.28 7.42
CA ILE A 416 36.60 -0.30 6.79
C ILE A 416 35.93 -1.66 7.00
N LEU A 417 36.66 -2.77 6.83
CA LEU A 417 36.14 -4.12 7.09
C LEU A 417 35.77 -4.34 8.56
N ILE A 418 36.60 -3.84 9.50
CA ILE A 418 36.31 -3.92 10.94
C ILE A 418 35.07 -3.08 11.28
N ARG A 419 34.91 -1.87 10.72
CA ARG A 419 33.69 -1.06 10.91
C ARG A 419 32.46 -1.73 10.33
N PHE A 420 32.57 -2.39 9.17
CA PHE A 420 31.47 -3.13 8.56
C PHE A 420 31.04 -4.33 9.42
N ILE A 421 31.99 -5.10 9.95
CA ILE A 421 31.71 -6.27 10.82
C ILE A 421 31.11 -5.82 12.17
N VAL A 422 31.62 -4.76 12.77
CA VAL A 422 31.08 -4.21 14.03
C VAL A 422 29.68 -3.59 13.83
N GLY A 423 29.44 -2.94 12.68
CA GLY A 423 28.12 -2.42 12.30
C GLY A 423 27.09 -3.53 12.11
N LYS A 424 27.48 -4.65 11.47
CA LYS A 424 26.60 -5.82 11.29
C LYS A 424 26.25 -6.48 12.62
N ARG A 425 27.21 -6.58 13.56
CA ARG A 425 26.98 -7.10 14.92
C ARG A 425 26.12 -6.18 15.80
N ARG A 426 26.21 -4.86 15.63
CA ARG A 426 25.33 -3.90 16.32
C ARG A 426 23.88 -3.94 15.81
N LYS A 427 23.67 -4.13 14.50
CA LYS A 427 22.31 -4.30 13.92
C LYS A 427 21.63 -5.60 14.37
N ALA A 428 22.38 -6.68 14.63
CA ALA A 428 21.82 -7.92 15.17
C ALA A 428 21.29 -7.75 16.62
N ARG A 429 22.04 -7.05 17.49
CA ARG A 429 21.60 -6.80 18.90
C ARG A 429 20.44 -5.81 19.03
N LEU A 430 20.18 -4.98 18.01
CA LEU A 430 19.02 -4.08 17.99
C LEU A 430 17.73 -4.76 17.52
N ARG A 431 17.84 -5.91 16.81
CA ARG A 431 16.69 -6.76 16.46
C ARG A 431 16.18 -7.57 17.66
N GLU A 432 17.06 -8.00 18.56
CA GLU A 432 16.65 -8.65 19.82
C GLU A 432 15.86 -7.67 20.73
N ARG A 433 16.30 -6.41 20.84
CA ARG A 433 15.57 -5.39 21.64
C ARG A 433 14.19 -4.98 21.08
N HIS A 434 13.92 -5.19 19.80
CA HIS A 434 12.59 -4.94 19.22
C HIS A 434 11.62 -6.11 19.42
N ILE A 435 12.12 -7.31 19.70
CA ILE A 435 11.29 -8.48 20.01
C ILE A 435 10.79 -8.42 21.47
N ASP A 436 11.61 -7.89 22.39
CA ASP A 436 11.21 -7.72 23.80
C ASP A 436 10.17 -6.62 24.02
N LEU A 437 10.13 -5.59 23.16
CA LEU A 437 9.11 -4.52 23.20
C LEU A 437 7.76 -4.92 22.58
N TYR A 438 7.73 -5.98 21.76
CA TYR A 438 6.50 -6.52 21.19
C TYR A 438 5.74 -7.41 22.19
N ASN A 439 6.44 -8.05 23.13
CA ASN A 439 5.85 -8.93 24.13
C ASN A 439 5.34 -8.22 25.41
N HIS A 440 5.55 -6.91 25.57
CA HIS A 440 5.21 -6.19 26.82
C HIS A 440 3.91 -5.38 26.78
N ASN A 441 3.19 -5.33 25.66
CA ASN A 441 1.92 -4.58 25.53
C ASN A 441 0.65 -5.45 25.42
N PHE A 442 0.75 -6.77 25.59
CA PHE A 442 -0.42 -7.64 25.74
C PHE A 442 -0.30 -8.41 27.06
N GLY A 443 -0.94 -7.87 28.11
CA GLY A 443 -1.17 -8.62 29.34
C GLY A 443 -2.27 -9.67 29.11
N PRO A 444 -2.03 -10.96 29.41
CA PRO A 444 -3.09 -11.96 29.34
C PRO A 444 -3.95 -11.89 30.61
N HIS A 445 -5.28 -11.84 30.42
CA HIS A 445 -6.23 -12.14 31.46
C HIS A 445 -6.03 -13.58 31.94
N GLU A 446 -5.91 -13.73 33.26
CA GLU A 446 -5.87 -15.01 33.96
C GLU A 446 -7.15 -15.82 33.70
N LEU A 447 -7.00 -17.05 33.25
CA LEU A 447 -7.93 -18.15 33.54
C LEU A 447 -7.10 -19.42 33.69
N GLY A 448 -7.02 -19.91 34.92
CA GLY A 448 -6.26 -21.10 35.26
C GLY A 448 -7.00 -22.39 34.94
N SER A 449 -6.24 -23.45 34.68
CA SER A 449 -6.57 -24.79 35.17
C SER A 449 -5.37 -25.73 35.03
N ARG A 450 -4.96 -26.27 36.17
CA ARG A 450 -4.14 -27.48 36.32
C ARG A 450 -4.91 -28.69 35.77
N SER A 451 -4.24 -29.59 35.05
CA SER A 451 -4.09 -31.02 35.45
C SER A 451 -3.28 -31.82 34.42
N LEU A 452 -2.49 -32.76 34.95
CA LEU A 452 -1.46 -33.61 34.33
C LEU A 452 -2.05 -34.81 33.53
N PRO A 453 -1.32 -35.93 33.28
CA PRO A 453 -0.63 -36.24 32.03
C PRO A 453 -1.15 -37.58 31.43
N SER A 454 -0.67 -38.01 30.26
CA SER A 454 -0.76 -39.44 29.92
C SER A 454 0.39 -39.92 29.05
N SER A 455 0.73 -41.16 29.33
CA SER A 455 1.90 -41.92 28.94
C SER A 455 1.55 -42.93 27.84
N ARG A 456 2.54 -43.23 26.98
CA ARG A 456 3.07 -44.58 26.68
C ARG A 456 2.26 -45.59 25.81
N ALA A 457 3.05 -46.24 24.94
CA ALA A 457 2.94 -47.59 24.32
C ALA A 457 2.04 -47.77 23.07
N GLU A 458 2.34 -48.58 22.04
CA GLU A 458 3.48 -49.46 21.70
C GLU A 458 3.36 -49.94 20.22
N LEU A 459 4.50 -49.90 19.48
CA LEU A 459 5.13 -50.91 18.58
C LEU A 459 4.49 -51.56 17.29
N PRO A 460 5.33 -52.12 16.36
CA PRO A 460 5.19 -52.16 14.89
C PRO A 460 5.23 -53.60 14.27
N HIS A 461 5.47 -53.81 12.96
CA HIS A 461 6.79 -53.91 12.27
C HIS A 461 6.62 -53.84 10.74
N HIS A 462 7.66 -53.40 9.99
CA HIS A 462 8.43 -54.19 9.00
C HIS A 462 9.49 -53.29 8.33
N ALA A 463 10.68 -53.88 8.13
CA ALA A 463 11.97 -53.24 7.90
C ALA A 463 12.34 -53.11 6.41
N LEU A 464 13.34 -52.27 6.07
CA LEU A 464 14.66 -52.77 5.65
C LEU A 464 15.66 -51.67 5.22
N SER A 465 16.92 -51.92 5.63
CA SER A 465 18.23 -51.56 5.03
C SER A 465 18.76 -50.13 5.28
N GLU A 466 19.64 -49.92 6.29
CA GLU A 466 21.12 -50.12 6.36
C GLU A 466 21.89 -48.90 5.79
N THR A 467 22.98 -48.34 6.35
CA THR A 467 23.99 -48.71 7.39
C THR A 467 24.73 -47.41 7.80
N TYR A 468 24.89 -47.05 9.08
CA TYR A 468 26.07 -47.18 9.99
C TYR A 468 27.36 -46.42 9.51
N GLU A 469 28.05 -45.54 10.27
CA GLU A 469 28.82 -45.78 11.52
C GLU A 469 29.20 -44.51 12.36
N ILE A 470 28.96 -44.58 13.69
CA ILE A 470 29.85 -44.38 14.89
C ILE A 470 30.63 -43.04 15.08
N ALA A 471 30.29 -42.13 16.03
CA ALA A 471 30.56 -42.00 17.51
C ALA A 471 31.95 -41.38 17.89
N PRO A 472 32.27 -40.97 19.16
CA PRO A 472 31.48 -40.73 20.38
C PRO A 472 31.80 -39.40 21.14
N ALA A 473 31.17 -39.28 22.33
CA ALA A 473 31.03 -38.15 23.25
C ALA A 473 32.29 -37.52 23.91
N LYS A 474 32.08 -36.34 24.53
CA LYS A 474 32.84 -35.94 25.74
C LYS A 474 31.99 -35.11 26.71
N ILE A 475 31.88 -35.64 27.92
CA ILE A 475 31.32 -35.04 29.15
C ILE A 475 32.39 -34.16 29.81
N ARG A 476 32.00 -33.02 30.41
CA ARG A 476 32.63 -32.53 31.65
C ARG A 476 31.69 -31.64 32.49
N GLN A 477 31.48 -32.14 33.70
CA GLN A 477 31.16 -31.56 35.01
C GLN A 477 31.26 -30.04 35.26
N GLU A 478 30.21 -29.56 35.95
CA GLU A 478 30.14 -28.79 37.22
C GLU A 478 31.00 -27.52 37.43
N LEU A 479 30.33 -26.43 37.85
CA LEU A 479 30.56 -25.86 39.19
C LEU A 479 29.38 -24.99 39.67
N MET A 480 29.11 -25.12 40.97
CA MET A 480 28.09 -24.48 41.80
C MET A 480 28.28 -22.97 42.00
N GLY A 481 27.23 -22.28 42.45
CA GLY A 481 27.32 -20.96 43.07
C GLY A 481 25.95 -20.40 43.46
N ASP A 482 25.62 -20.50 44.74
CA ASP A 482 24.38 -20.09 45.39
C ASP A 482 24.16 -18.56 45.49
N LEU A 483 22.86 -18.23 45.63
CA LEU A 483 22.14 -17.06 46.15
C LEU A 483 22.87 -16.12 47.16
N PRO A 484 22.44 -14.83 47.35
CA PRO A 484 21.12 -14.54 47.96
C PRO A 484 20.34 -13.28 47.55
N LEU A 485 19.03 -13.36 47.86
CA LEU A 485 18.05 -12.26 48.00
C LEU A 485 18.32 -11.42 49.26
N HIS A 486 18.19 -10.09 49.12
CA HIS A 486 17.68 -9.07 50.07
C HIS A 486 17.72 -7.73 49.29
N GLU A 487 16.80 -6.75 49.32
CA GLU A 487 15.91 -6.25 50.37
C GLU A 487 14.90 -5.26 49.73
N LEU A 488 13.75 -5.08 50.39
CA LEU A 488 12.62 -4.22 50.02
C LEU A 488 12.76 -2.76 50.54
N ASP A 489 11.89 -1.90 50.01
CA ASP A 489 11.31 -0.67 50.57
C ASP A 489 12.04 0.69 50.47
N ALA A 490 11.47 1.55 49.61
CA ALA A 490 11.06 2.96 49.81
C ALA A 490 10.90 3.57 48.39
N MET A 491 9.77 4.09 47.92
CA MET A 491 8.94 5.12 48.52
C MET A 491 7.52 5.05 47.89
N SER A 492 6.51 4.86 48.72
CA SER A 492 5.15 5.34 48.48
C SER A 492 4.89 6.39 49.54
N GLU A 493 4.66 7.65 49.16
CA GLU A 493 3.57 8.42 49.76
C GLU A 493 3.34 9.81 49.12
N HIS A 494 2.05 10.18 49.09
CA HIS A 494 1.42 11.47 48.73
C HIS A 494 1.16 11.71 47.23
N LYS A 495 -0.07 11.97 46.74
CA LYS A 495 -1.25 12.51 47.43
C LYS A 495 -2.55 12.22 46.64
N LYS A 496 -3.64 12.09 47.39
CA LYS A 496 -5.04 11.82 47.00
C LYS A 496 -5.67 12.86 46.06
N ASN A 497 -6.58 12.33 45.22
CA ASN A 497 -7.76 12.91 44.52
C ASN A 497 -8.76 13.57 45.54
N PRO A 498 -9.98 14.09 45.19
CA PRO A 498 -10.64 14.25 43.88
C PRO A 498 -11.48 15.56 43.67
N ASP A 499 -12.10 15.64 42.49
CA ASP A 499 -13.51 16.02 42.24
C ASP A 499 -13.81 17.40 41.61
N ILE A 500 -14.80 17.38 40.69
CA ILE A 500 -15.82 18.41 40.34
C ILE A 500 -16.27 18.26 38.87
N THR A 501 -17.34 17.45 38.70
CA THR A 501 -18.67 17.75 38.11
C THR A 501 -18.88 18.47 36.77
N GLU A 502 -19.87 17.91 36.06
CA GLU A 502 -20.46 18.24 34.75
C GLU A 502 -21.40 19.48 34.69
N THR A 503 -21.42 20.13 33.50
CA THR A 503 -22.55 20.85 32.80
C THR A 503 -23.07 22.20 33.33
N PRO A 504 -23.85 23.03 32.57
CA PRO A 504 -24.29 22.98 31.14
C PRO A 504 -24.18 24.32 30.34
N ILE A 505 -24.57 24.26 29.06
CA ILE A 505 -24.88 25.32 28.08
C ILE A 505 -26.05 26.22 28.53
N PRO A 506 -26.16 27.48 28.05
CA PRO A 506 -27.44 27.88 27.45
C PRO A 506 -27.35 28.72 26.16
N ASP A 507 -28.45 28.64 25.42
CA ASP A 507 -28.79 29.25 24.13
C ASP A 507 -28.90 30.79 24.10
N SER A 508 -28.82 31.31 22.88
CA SER A 508 -29.09 32.69 22.40
C SER A 508 -30.44 33.29 22.85
N PRO A 509 -30.71 34.62 22.71
CA PRO A 509 -31.33 35.09 21.45
C PRO A 509 -31.15 36.59 21.05
N ILE A 510 -31.21 36.85 19.73
CA ILE A 510 -32.05 37.86 19.02
C ILE A 510 -31.83 39.39 19.20
N GLU A 511 -31.71 40.05 18.03
CA GLU A 511 -32.20 41.40 17.61
C GLU A 511 -31.33 42.68 17.58
N ARG A 512 -31.04 43.08 16.32
CA ARG A 512 -31.49 44.29 15.58
C ARG A 512 -30.97 45.71 15.90
N VAL A 513 -30.73 46.40 14.76
CA VAL A 513 -30.91 47.85 14.44
C VAL A 513 -29.74 48.75 14.87
N SER A 514 -28.86 49.15 13.94
CA SER A 514 -28.97 50.24 12.93
C SER A 514 -28.91 51.64 13.52
N THR A 515 -27.88 52.39 13.10
CA THR A 515 -27.81 53.82 12.73
C THR A 515 -26.32 54.10 12.47
N GLY A 516 -25.84 54.80 11.44
CA GLY A 516 -26.45 55.69 10.48
C GLY A 516 -25.52 56.89 10.28
N ALA A 517 -25.29 57.27 9.02
CA ALA A 517 -24.64 58.49 8.51
C ALA A 517 -23.09 58.56 8.60
N GLY A 518 -22.36 59.04 7.58
CA GLY A 518 -22.67 59.66 6.29
C GLY A 518 -21.36 60.19 5.70
N GLY A 519 -21.03 59.92 4.43
CA GLY A 519 -21.17 60.83 3.29
C GLY A 519 -20.26 60.33 2.15
N ARG A 520 -20.77 60.10 0.93
CA ARG A 520 -20.97 61.06 -0.20
C ARG A 520 -19.67 61.69 -0.72
N PHE A 521 -19.45 61.88 -2.02
CA PHE A 521 -19.97 61.42 -3.33
C PHE A 521 -19.02 62.10 -4.34
N ASP A 522 -18.65 61.47 -5.46
CA ASP A 522 -19.06 61.94 -6.79
C ASP A 522 -18.44 61.10 -7.91
N SER A 523 -19.32 60.91 -8.89
CA SER A 523 -19.23 60.18 -10.15
C SER A 523 -18.58 61.01 -11.25
N ASP A 524 -18.09 60.34 -12.30
CA ASP A 524 -18.32 60.82 -13.66
C ASP A 524 -18.45 59.68 -14.68
N VAL A 525 -19.39 59.89 -15.60
CA VAL A 525 -19.87 59.03 -16.68
C VAL A 525 -19.66 59.78 -17.99
N SER A 526 -19.17 59.10 -19.04
CA SER A 526 -19.36 59.39 -20.47
C SER A 526 -18.81 58.15 -21.22
N ARG A 527 -19.56 57.29 -21.92
CA ARG A 527 -20.46 57.41 -23.09
C ARG A 527 -19.79 57.97 -24.37
N LEU A 528 -19.63 57.12 -25.38
CA LEU A 528 -19.71 57.44 -26.82
C LEU A 528 -19.95 56.15 -27.64
N ASP A 529 -21.05 56.19 -28.41
CA ASP A 529 -21.50 55.24 -29.44
C ASP A 529 -20.97 55.67 -30.83
N SER A 530 -21.26 54.83 -31.85
CA SER A 530 -21.35 55.11 -33.32
C SER A 530 -20.02 55.20 -34.09
N ASP A 531 -19.77 54.67 -35.29
CA ASP A 531 -20.51 54.07 -36.44
C ASP A 531 -19.49 53.11 -37.15
N MET A 532 -19.79 52.17 -38.05
CA MET A 532 -20.18 52.41 -39.44
C MET A 532 -20.27 51.07 -40.22
N SER A 533 -21.12 51.07 -41.23
CA SER A 533 -21.60 49.97 -42.09
C SER A 533 -20.76 49.70 -43.36
N SER A 534 -20.82 48.45 -43.84
CA SER A 534 -21.03 47.95 -45.23
C SER A 534 -20.15 48.38 -46.44
N GLU A 535 -19.99 47.40 -47.36
CA GLU A 535 -19.60 47.45 -48.80
C GLU A 535 -18.08 47.62 -49.11
N ASP A 536 -17.41 46.94 -50.06
CA ASP A 536 -17.77 46.00 -51.15
C ASP A 536 -16.47 45.48 -51.87
N ILE A 537 -16.55 44.32 -52.56
CA ILE A 537 -15.88 43.96 -53.86
C ILE A 537 -14.32 43.71 -53.88
N ASP A 538 -13.67 42.72 -54.51
CA ASP A 538 -14.00 41.58 -55.41
C ASP A 538 -12.78 40.60 -55.51
N ASP A 539 -13.00 39.46 -56.19
CA ASP A 539 -12.06 38.51 -56.87
C ASP A 539 -11.94 37.06 -56.33
N VAL A 540 -12.98 36.27 -56.62
CA VAL A 540 -13.02 35.15 -57.60
C VAL A 540 -11.82 34.17 -57.67
N TYR A 541 -12.03 32.91 -57.23
CA TYR A 541 -12.10 31.73 -58.13
C TYR A 541 -12.71 30.51 -57.43
N THR A 542 -13.87 30.08 -57.92
CA THR A 542 -14.58 28.82 -57.62
C THR A 542 -14.27 27.76 -58.67
N ASP A 543 -14.11 26.49 -58.27
CA ASP A 543 -15.09 25.42 -58.58
C ASP A 543 -14.69 24.12 -57.84
N SER A 544 -15.52 23.48 -56.99
CA SER A 544 -16.78 22.72 -57.26
C SER A 544 -16.49 21.48 -58.16
N ILE A 545 -16.94 20.23 -57.95
CA ILE A 545 -18.24 19.64 -57.59
C ILE A 545 -17.96 18.16 -57.16
N ILE A 546 -18.33 17.64 -55.97
CA ILE A 546 -19.56 16.99 -55.46
C ILE A 546 -20.11 15.71 -56.20
N HIS A 547 -20.45 14.70 -55.38
CA HIS A 547 -21.48 13.64 -55.53
C HIS A 547 -21.08 12.36 -56.30
N ALA A 548 -21.52 11.14 -55.95
CA ALA A 548 -22.42 10.62 -54.92
C ALA A 548 -22.43 9.07 -55.01
N TYR A 549 -22.80 8.41 -53.90
CA TYR A 549 -23.56 7.14 -53.77
C TYR A 549 -23.15 5.85 -54.51
N GLY A 550 -23.12 4.75 -53.76
CA GLY A 550 -23.52 3.43 -54.25
C GLY A 550 -22.78 2.24 -53.61
N ASP A 551 -23.38 1.64 -52.59
CA ASP A 551 -23.27 0.20 -52.30
C ASP A 551 -24.36 -0.51 -53.13
N PRO A 552 -24.20 -1.78 -53.56
CA PRO A 552 -24.42 -2.90 -52.63
C PRO A 552 -23.61 -4.20 -52.86
N GLU A 553 -23.66 -5.06 -51.83
CA GLU A 553 -23.57 -6.53 -51.76
C GLU A 553 -23.28 -7.34 -53.05
N MET A 554 -22.35 -8.31 -53.00
CA MET A 554 -22.60 -9.73 -52.63
C MET A 554 -21.40 -10.66 -53.03
N ASP A 555 -21.03 -11.52 -52.07
CA ASP A 555 -20.80 -12.97 -52.21
C ASP A 555 -19.41 -13.67 -52.39
N MET A 556 -19.29 -14.73 -51.56
CA MET A 556 -18.50 -15.98 -51.58
C MET A 556 -16.95 -16.08 -51.56
N ARG A 557 -16.43 -16.35 -50.34
CA ARG A 557 -15.58 -17.48 -49.83
C ARG A 557 -14.36 -18.03 -50.67
N PRO A 558 -13.61 -19.08 -50.21
CA PRO A 558 -12.35 -18.90 -49.48
C PRO A 558 -11.16 -19.71 -50.07
N HIS A 559 -9.93 -19.43 -49.61
CA HIS A 559 -8.80 -20.35 -49.79
C HIS A 559 -8.06 -20.63 -48.48
N ASN A 560 -8.25 -21.85 -47.98
CA ASN A 560 -7.24 -22.61 -47.24
C ASN A 560 -6.18 -23.08 -48.25
N ILE A 561 -4.90 -23.10 -47.86
CA ILE A 561 -3.93 -24.16 -48.18
C ILE A 561 -2.85 -24.18 -47.09
N LEU A 562 -2.58 -25.40 -46.63
CA LEU A 562 -1.51 -25.79 -45.72
C LEU A 562 -0.11 -25.46 -46.25
N ARG A 563 0.78 -25.05 -45.34
CA ARG A 563 2.04 -25.75 -45.06
C ARG A 563 2.59 -25.40 -43.69
#